data_AF-K1XU03-F1
#
_entry.id   AF-K1XU03-F1
#
_cell.length_a   1.000
_cell.length_b   1.000
_cell.length_c   1.000
_cell.angle_alpha   90.00
_cell.angle_beta   90.00
_cell.angle_gamma   90.00
#
_symmetry.space_group_name_H-M   'P 1'
#
loop_
_entity.id
_entity.type
_entity.pdbx_description
1 polymer ?
#
loop_
_entity_poly.entity_id
_entity_poly.type
_entity_poly.pdbx_seq_one_letter_code
_entity_poly.pdbx_strand_id
1 'polypeptide(L)'
;MNLKKIAQYSLLPAFLFIFSNIGYSIPTLEVFPKEINIMYTPGSDAESSASTTSNKTIVSTSKGETSQNTNKDIPVNLSVTNDLKSYKLGVSLTNNLYRDGISLFLDVSGDITNLNKQNFSNEVSISNSSFEVTENEILFFENEDPDFEIQQIDLRLNATISDEIKSGTFQTGLKFVLYQNNEAVAEKEINITISIEDVLSLEVTFLDATYEGLDFGIINTDLQRIDKKINLKINSNLGEPFRIFQRRAENMKSNVSNIEMDEKAIFYEVNDEGIKGKAYHDKVKNLEVGDDIIYESDGAGSGDSFSIIYSLQNTPNLKCGKYKSSLSFFMEPADKNGEFQEITVTFDLLAEVEKIFLFNLYPEKDAANMDFTPGTLDTPVVDKMLKVEIVSNTGKPYRFYHSLPNGLLNNEGGKLENKNISFALCDSNGTVLPGESPEDIGINDQLILESNPNGDPGIYYIRYKVKYDKIQMAGAYRSDLQFVLSDD
;
A
#
# COMPACT_ATOMS: atom_id res chain seq x y z
N MET A 1 26.47 16.83 -46.45
CA MET A 1 27.88 16.55 -46.07
C MET A 1 27.85 15.92 -44.68
N ASN A 2 28.46 14.74 -44.54
CA ASN A 2 28.40 13.89 -43.35
C ASN A 2 28.97 14.56 -42.10
N LEU A 3 28.23 14.55 -40.98
CA LEU A 3 28.76 14.81 -39.64
C LEU A 3 28.60 13.55 -38.78
N LYS A 4 29.70 12.80 -38.69
CA LYS A 4 29.96 11.80 -37.65
C LYS A 4 31.09 12.33 -36.77
N LYS A 5 30.95 12.10 -35.46
CA LYS A 5 31.92 12.26 -34.36
C LYS A 5 32.13 13.68 -33.83
N ILE A 6 31.59 13.93 -32.64
CA ILE A 6 32.41 14.25 -31.46
C ILE A 6 31.86 13.41 -30.28
N ALA A 7 32.77 12.70 -29.63
CA ALA A 7 32.56 11.96 -28.38
C ALA A 7 33.60 12.47 -27.36
N GLN A 8 33.35 12.18 -26.08
CA GLN A 8 34.14 12.48 -24.87
C GLN A 8 33.77 13.82 -24.19
N TYR A 9 33.53 13.93 -22.89
CA TYR A 9 33.88 13.12 -21.71
C TYR A 9 32.76 13.13 -20.66
N SER A 10 32.39 11.96 -20.12
CA SER A 10 31.65 11.83 -18.85
C SER A 10 32.57 11.20 -17.81
N LEU A 11 32.91 11.95 -16.76
CA LEU A 11 33.52 11.43 -15.53
C LEU A 11 32.49 11.59 -14.42
N LEU A 12 31.74 10.52 -14.14
CA LEU A 12 31.01 10.38 -12.87
C LEU A 12 31.94 9.74 -11.83
N PRO A 13 31.94 10.21 -10.57
CA PRO A 13 32.62 9.50 -9.49
C PRO A 13 31.77 8.30 -9.06
N ALA A 14 32.39 7.12 -9.03
CA ALA A 14 31.82 5.92 -8.46
C ALA A 14 31.73 6.07 -6.92
N PHE A 15 30.52 6.27 -6.40
CA PHE A 15 30.23 6.09 -4.98
C PHE A 15 29.95 4.61 -4.71
N LEU A 16 30.90 3.97 -4.03
CA LEU A 16 30.79 2.60 -3.54
C LEU A 16 30.00 2.62 -2.21
N PHE A 17 28.71 2.30 -2.24
CA PHE A 17 27.94 2.07 -1.01
C PHE A 17 28.13 0.63 -0.55
N ILE A 18 28.77 0.46 0.62
CA ILE A 18 28.83 -0.80 1.36
C ILE A 18 27.59 -0.83 2.24
N PHE A 19 26.59 -1.65 1.91
CA PHE A 19 25.52 -1.99 2.85
C PHE A 19 25.93 -3.22 3.66
N SER A 20 26.17 -3.00 4.95
CA SER A 20 26.26 -4.06 5.95
C SER A 20 24.88 -4.68 6.14
N ASN A 21 24.75 -5.97 5.81
CA ASN A 21 23.60 -6.81 6.15
C ASN A 21 23.46 -6.88 7.68
N ILE A 22 22.47 -6.19 8.22
CA ILE A 22 21.94 -6.49 9.56
C ILE A 22 20.52 -6.98 9.34
N GLY A 23 20.32 -8.28 9.52
CA GLY A 23 19.01 -8.91 9.40
C GLY A 23 18.12 -8.43 10.52
N TYR A 24 17.05 -7.73 10.17
CA TYR A 24 15.96 -7.40 11.09
C TYR A 24 14.63 -7.84 10.48
N SER A 25 13.83 -8.47 11.35
CA SER A 25 12.53 -9.06 11.07
C SER A 25 11.47 -8.01 10.76
N ILE A 26 10.62 -8.33 9.78
CA ILE A 26 9.40 -7.62 9.38
C ILE A 26 8.48 -7.42 10.60
N PRO A 27 7.92 -6.22 10.86
CA PRO A 27 6.82 -6.07 11.78
C PRO A 27 5.52 -6.49 11.07
N THR A 28 5.14 -7.76 11.21
CA THR A 28 3.77 -8.18 10.94
C THR A 28 2.89 -7.70 12.10
N LEU A 29 1.94 -6.82 11.83
CA LEU A 29 0.84 -6.57 12.75
C LEU A 29 -0.17 -7.73 12.63
N GLU A 30 0.19 -8.87 13.21
CA GLU A 30 -0.74 -10.01 13.33
C GLU A 30 -1.72 -9.72 14.48
N VAL A 31 -2.91 -9.22 14.14
CA VAL A 31 -4.05 -9.27 15.04
C VAL A 31 -4.61 -10.70 14.96
N PHE A 32 -4.24 -11.55 15.91
CA PHE A 32 -4.91 -12.83 16.10
C PHE A 32 -6.07 -12.68 17.08
N PRO A 33 -7.28 -13.02 16.64
CA PRO A 33 -8.11 -13.83 17.50
C PRO A 33 -8.73 -14.97 16.67
N LYS A 34 -8.50 -16.21 17.12
CA LYS A 34 -9.40 -17.32 16.87
C LYS A 34 -9.76 -17.85 18.25
N GLU A 35 -10.60 -17.11 18.99
CA GLU A 35 -11.13 -17.63 20.25
C GLU A 35 -12.41 -18.42 19.96
N ILE A 36 -12.34 -19.75 20.04
CA ILE A 36 -13.53 -20.60 19.98
C ILE A 36 -14.11 -20.72 21.38
N ASN A 37 -15.19 -19.98 21.62
CA ASN A 37 -15.92 -20.05 22.87
C ASN A 37 -17.02 -21.09 22.78
N ILE A 38 -16.74 -22.32 23.26
CA ILE A 38 -17.77 -23.33 23.49
C ILE A 38 -18.38 -23.11 24.87
N MET A 39 -19.61 -22.60 24.92
CA MET A 39 -20.38 -22.46 26.16
C MET A 39 -21.40 -23.58 26.30
N TYR A 40 -21.40 -24.23 27.48
CA TYR A 40 -22.39 -25.22 27.88
C TYR A 40 -23.37 -24.59 28.87
N THR A 41 -24.66 -24.74 28.60
CA THR A 41 -25.72 -24.38 29.55
C THR A 41 -26.60 -25.61 29.76
N PRO A 42 -26.64 -26.21 30.97
CA PRO A 42 -27.55 -27.32 31.23
C PRO A 42 -29.00 -26.86 31.07
N GLY A 43 -29.80 -27.58 30.27
CA GLY A 43 -31.24 -27.36 30.21
C GLY A 43 -31.90 -27.73 31.53
N SER A 44 -32.64 -26.78 32.12
CA SER A 44 -33.55 -27.05 33.23
C SER A 44 -34.83 -27.65 32.66
N ASP A 45 -35.06 -28.95 32.83
CA ASP A 45 -36.37 -29.56 33.11
C ASP A 45 -36.28 -31.10 33.21
N ALA A 46 -37.19 -31.63 34.04
CA ALA A 46 -37.50 -33.03 34.42
C ALA A 46 -36.65 -33.71 35.53
N GLU A 47 -37.33 -34.03 36.63
CA GLU A 47 -36.87 -34.78 37.81
C GLU A 47 -36.38 -36.19 37.43
N SER A 48 -35.07 -36.36 37.31
CA SER A 48 -34.37 -37.58 37.71
C SER A 48 -33.14 -37.15 38.52
N SER A 49 -32.83 -37.88 39.58
CA SER A 49 -31.79 -37.53 40.55
C SER A 49 -30.38 -37.63 39.94
N ALA A 50 -29.96 -36.62 39.19
CA ALA A 50 -28.61 -36.44 38.69
C ALA A 50 -27.97 -35.20 39.35
N SER A 51 -26.93 -35.43 40.15
CA SER A 51 -26.08 -34.37 40.71
C SER A 51 -25.19 -33.82 39.59
N THR A 52 -25.37 -32.55 39.22
CA THR A 52 -24.48 -31.85 38.26
C THR A 52 -23.70 -30.77 38.99
N THR A 53 -22.36 -30.80 38.86
CA THR A 53 -21.47 -29.73 39.33
C THR A 53 -21.05 -28.89 38.12
N SER A 54 -21.44 -27.62 38.07
CA SER A 54 -21.13 -26.73 36.95
C SER A 54 -19.76 -26.07 37.15
N ASN A 55 -18.80 -26.34 36.26
CA ASN A 55 -17.60 -25.51 36.11
C ASN A 55 -17.71 -24.71 34.81
N LYS A 56 -17.75 -23.39 34.94
CA LYS A 56 -17.68 -22.44 33.81
C LYS A 56 -16.21 -22.25 33.45
N THR A 57 -15.79 -22.75 32.29
CA THR A 57 -14.41 -22.62 31.82
C THR A 57 -14.38 -21.97 30.43
N ILE A 58 -13.83 -20.74 30.40
CA ILE A 58 -13.55 -19.93 29.22
C ILE A 58 -12.05 -20.01 29.00
N VAL A 59 -11.59 -20.51 27.84
CA VAL A 59 -10.17 -20.49 27.48
C VAL A 59 -10.02 -20.33 25.97
N SER A 60 -9.10 -19.45 25.61
CA SER A 60 -8.68 -19.06 24.27
C SER A 60 -7.42 -19.78 23.80
N THR A 61 -7.23 -19.89 22.48
CA THR A 61 -6.01 -20.45 21.88
C THR A 61 -5.59 -19.66 20.63
N SER A 62 -4.28 -19.45 20.43
CA SER A 62 -3.74 -18.75 19.27
C SER A 62 -2.65 -19.55 18.53
N LYS A 63 -2.55 -19.24 17.23
CA LYS A 63 -1.56 -19.55 16.17
C LYS A 63 -1.79 -20.72 15.20
N GLY A 64 -1.68 -20.35 13.93
CA GLY A 64 -2.16 -21.04 12.74
C GLY A 64 -1.27 -22.12 12.17
N GLU A 65 -1.97 -23.12 11.63
CA GLU A 65 -1.64 -23.99 10.51
C GLU A 65 -2.99 -24.58 10.04
N THR A 66 -3.06 -24.98 8.77
CA THR A 66 -4.26 -25.48 8.06
C THR A 66 -5.03 -26.56 8.83
N SER A 67 -6.37 -26.44 8.86
CA SER A 67 -7.32 -27.22 9.68
C SER A 67 -6.91 -27.35 11.15
N GLN A 68 -7.30 -26.38 11.98
CA GLN A 68 -7.13 -26.51 13.42
C GLN A 68 -8.19 -27.45 13.99
N ASN A 69 -7.73 -28.57 14.57
CA ASN A 69 -8.56 -29.43 15.39
C ASN A 69 -8.58 -28.82 16.80
N THR A 70 -9.69 -28.17 17.16
CA THR A 70 -9.85 -27.69 18.54
C THR A 70 -10.46 -28.80 19.38
N ASN A 71 -9.60 -29.54 20.07
CA ASN A 71 -10.03 -30.53 21.04
C ASN A 71 -10.41 -29.82 22.34
N LYS A 72 -11.71 -29.79 22.66
CA LYS A 72 -12.20 -29.39 23.97
C LYS A 72 -12.82 -30.60 24.65
N ASP A 73 -12.21 -31.04 25.74
CA ASP A 73 -12.82 -32.06 26.59
C ASP A 73 -14.06 -31.46 27.27
N ILE A 74 -15.24 -31.85 26.82
CA ILE A 74 -16.52 -31.54 27.48
C ILE A 74 -16.93 -32.80 28.23
N PRO A 75 -16.56 -32.97 29.52
CA PRO A 75 -16.92 -34.17 30.26
C PRO A 75 -18.44 -34.22 30.43
N VAL A 76 -19.08 -35.19 29.78
CA VAL A 76 -20.49 -35.52 30.02
C VAL A 76 -20.54 -36.75 30.90
N ASN A 77 -20.80 -36.55 32.19
CA ASN A 77 -20.98 -37.65 33.12
C ASN A 77 -22.41 -38.20 33.00
N LEU A 78 -22.54 -39.38 32.42
CA LEU A 78 -23.78 -40.17 32.45
C LEU A 78 -23.61 -41.27 33.50
N SER A 79 -24.36 -41.19 34.59
CA SER A 79 -24.45 -42.25 35.61
C SER A 79 -25.79 -42.98 35.43
N VAL A 80 -25.75 -44.27 35.11
CA VAL A 80 -26.94 -45.11 34.99
C VAL A 80 -27.06 -46.00 36.22
N THR A 81 -27.85 -45.57 37.21
CA THR A 81 -28.12 -46.38 38.41
C THR A 81 -29.46 -47.11 38.24
N ASN A 82 -29.48 -48.24 37.52
CA ASN A 82 -30.64 -49.14 37.50
C ASN A 82 -30.21 -50.56 37.12
N ASP A 83 -30.95 -51.55 37.62
CA ASP A 83 -30.84 -53.00 37.30
C ASP A 83 -31.30 -53.29 35.84
N LEU A 84 -30.72 -52.61 34.85
CA LEU A 84 -31.08 -52.74 33.43
C LEU A 84 -30.33 -53.93 32.82
N LYS A 85 -31.08 -54.96 32.43
CA LYS A 85 -30.53 -56.23 31.93
C LYS A 85 -29.98 -56.20 30.50
N SER A 86 -30.39 -55.23 29.70
CA SER A 86 -29.81 -54.94 28.38
C SER A 86 -30.10 -53.50 28.02
N TYR A 87 -29.12 -52.79 27.46
CA TYR A 87 -29.31 -51.41 27.06
C TYR A 87 -28.44 -51.01 25.87
N LYS A 88 -28.93 -50.02 25.11
CA LYS A 88 -28.21 -49.38 24.02
C LYS A 88 -28.17 -47.88 24.24
N LEU A 89 -27.04 -47.24 23.96
CA LEU A 89 -26.92 -45.78 24.00
C LEU A 89 -26.74 -45.25 22.58
N GLY A 90 -27.70 -44.43 22.15
CA GLY A 90 -27.67 -43.70 20.88
C GLY A 90 -27.28 -42.24 21.09
N VAL A 91 -26.56 -41.67 20.12
CA VAL A 91 -26.31 -40.23 20.02
C VAL A 91 -26.70 -39.73 18.64
N SER A 92 -27.35 -38.57 18.59
CA SER A 92 -27.66 -37.84 17.34
C SER A 92 -27.51 -36.34 17.54
N LEU A 93 -27.31 -35.61 16.45
CA LEU A 93 -27.49 -34.16 16.45
C LEU A 93 -28.96 -33.81 16.26
N THR A 94 -29.44 -32.78 16.95
CA THR A 94 -30.80 -32.28 16.73
C THR A 94 -30.90 -31.35 15.53
N ASN A 95 -29.78 -30.78 15.06
CA ASN A 95 -29.68 -30.00 13.82
C ASN A 95 -28.37 -30.31 13.07
N ASN A 96 -28.41 -30.27 11.74
CA ASN A 96 -27.22 -30.48 10.91
C ASN A 96 -26.28 -29.25 10.88
N LEU A 97 -25.21 -29.25 11.69
CA LEU A 97 -24.14 -28.25 11.56
C LEU A 97 -23.17 -28.53 10.39
N TYR A 98 -23.25 -29.72 9.78
CA TYR A 98 -22.36 -30.09 8.68
C TYR A 98 -22.52 -29.17 7.46
N ARG A 99 -23.76 -28.70 7.23
CA ARG A 99 -24.06 -27.78 6.11
C ARG A 99 -23.43 -26.41 6.27
N ASP A 100 -23.01 -26.07 7.49
CA ASP A 100 -22.37 -24.81 7.83
C ASP A 100 -20.84 -24.97 7.96
N GLY A 101 -20.29 -26.12 7.56
CA GLY A 101 -18.84 -26.37 7.57
C GLY A 101 -18.27 -26.70 8.95
N ILE A 102 -19.11 -27.10 9.92
CA ILE A 102 -18.70 -27.62 11.23
C ILE A 102 -18.96 -29.14 11.25
N SER A 103 -17.91 -29.92 11.48
CA SER A 103 -18.03 -31.34 11.77
C SER A 103 -17.81 -31.59 13.25
N LEU A 104 -18.72 -32.34 13.88
CA LEU A 104 -18.62 -32.73 15.29
C LEU A 104 -18.23 -34.20 15.37
N PHE A 105 -17.18 -34.48 16.12
CA PHE A 105 -16.68 -35.82 16.38
C PHE A 105 -16.85 -36.14 17.86
N LEU A 106 -17.49 -37.27 18.15
CA LEU A 106 -17.61 -37.78 19.49
C LEU A 106 -16.57 -38.88 19.71
N ASP A 107 -15.62 -38.62 20.60
CA ASP A 107 -14.72 -39.62 21.11
C ASP A 107 -15.32 -40.19 22.40
N VAL A 108 -15.51 -41.50 22.43
CA VAL A 108 -16.05 -42.20 23.60
C VAL A 108 -14.90 -42.92 24.28
N SER A 109 -14.68 -42.59 25.55
CA SER A 109 -13.73 -43.28 26.43
C SER A 109 -14.41 -43.63 27.75
N GLY A 110 -14.01 -44.71 28.40
CA GLY A 110 -14.59 -45.05 29.70
C GLY A 110 -13.85 -46.17 30.39
N ASP A 111 -13.68 -46.03 31.70
CA ASP A 111 -13.21 -47.10 32.57
C ASP A 111 -14.41 -47.95 33.01
N ILE A 112 -14.52 -49.11 32.37
CA ILE A 112 -15.54 -50.09 32.72
C ILE A 112 -15.04 -50.91 33.90
N THR A 113 -15.70 -50.82 35.05
CA THR A 113 -15.40 -51.64 36.22
C THR A 113 -16.57 -52.54 36.58
N ASN A 114 -16.39 -53.85 36.40
CA ASN A 114 -17.39 -54.86 36.80
C ASN A 114 -17.32 -55.06 38.32
N LEU A 115 -18.30 -54.50 39.05
CA LEU A 115 -18.32 -54.50 40.52
C LEU A 115 -18.64 -55.87 41.14
N ASN A 116 -19.24 -56.81 40.39
CA ASN A 116 -19.88 -58.00 40.99
C ASN A 116 -19.13 -59.33 40.79
N LYS A 117 -17.93 -59.35 40.21
CA LYS A 117 -17.09 -60.57 40.14
C LYS A 117 -15.77 -60.38 40.85
N GLN A 118 -15.73 -60.76 42.14
CA GLN A 118 -14.56 -60.71 43.03
C GLN A 118 -13.28 -61.45 42.55
N ASN A 119 -13.19 -62.01 41.34
CA ASN A 119 -12.04 -62.84 40.93
C ASN A 119 -11.57 -62.74 39.47
N PHE A 120 -11.98 -61.76 38.66
CA PHE A 120 -11.37 -61.55 37.34
C PHE A 120 -11.21 -60.06 36.99
N SER A 121 -9.96 -59.59 36.90
CA SER A 121 -9.57 -58.29 36.37
C SER A 121 -9.59 -58.28 34.84
N ASN A 122 -10.75 -58.49 34.24
CA ASN A 122 -10.92 -58.26 32.80
C ASN A 122 -11.39 -56.82 32.63
N GLU A 123 -10.44 -55.89 32.45
CA GLU A 123 -10.72 -54.58 31.89
C GLU A 123 -11.26 -54.78 30.47
N VAL A 124 -12.55 -54.56 30.28
CA VAL A 124 -13.11 -54.38 28.94
C VAL A 124 -12.80 -52.93 28.58
N SER A 125 -11.74 -52.72 27.81
CA SER A 125 -11.47 -51.40 27.23
C SER A 125 -12.43 -51.19 26.08
N ILE A 126 -13.23 -50.12 26.14
CA ILE A 126 -13.87 -49.58 24.94
C ILE A 126 -12.73 -49.15 24.04
N SER A 127 -12.61 -49.73 22.85
CA SER A 127 -11.62 -49.26 21.87
C SER A 127 -11.93 -47.79 21.56
N ASN A 128 -10.96 -46.89 21.79
CA ASN A 128 -11.08 -45.48 21.42
C ASN A 128 -11.56 -45.37 19.98
N SER A 129 -12.82 -44.98 19.80
CA SER A 129 -13.47 -44.82 18.51
C SER A 129 -14.01 -43.41 18.43
N SER A 130 -13.59 -42.70 17.38
CA SER A 130 -14.10 -41.38 17.03
C SER A 130 -15.19 -41.57 15.99
N PHE A 131 -16.37 -41.01 16.24
CA PHE A 131 -17.48 -41.04 15.30
C PHE A 131 -17.90 -39.63 14.91
N GLU A 132 -18.05 -39.39 13.61
CA GLU A 132 -18.71 -38.18 13.12
C GLU A 132 -20.18 -38.25 13.51
N VAL A 133 -20.64 -37.30 14.33
CA VAL A 133 -22.04 -37.26 14.78
C VAL A 133 -22.88 -36.62 13.68
N THR A 134 -23.90 -37.34 13.22
CA THR A 134 -24.84 -36.85 12.20
C THR A 134 -26.23 -36.66 12.81
N GLU A 135 -27.19 -36.19 12.01
CA GLU A 135 -28.62 -36.19 12.41
C GLU A 135 -29.17 -37.62 12.59
N ASN A 136 -28.54 -38.61 11.95
CA ASN A 136 -28.90 -40.00 12.16
C ASN A 136 -28.32 -40.46 13.50
N GLU A 137 -29.14 -41.16 14.25
CA GLU A 137 -28.73 -41.79 15.49
C GLU A 137 -27.67 -42.85 15.25
N ILE A 138 -26.56 -42.69 15.96
CA ILE A 138 -25.45 -43.65 16.00
C ILE A 138 -25.53 -44.38 17.32
N LEU A 139 -25.73 -45.69 17.26
CA LEU A 139 -25.56 -46.58 18.40
C LEU A 139 -24.07 -46.80 18.62
N PHE A 140 -23.54 -46.30 19.73
CA PHE A 140 -22.10 -46.40 20.02
C PHE A 140 -21.80 -47.32 21.22
N PHE A 141 -22.84 -47.79 21.91
CA PHE A 141 -22.70 -48.75 23.00
C PHE A 141 -23.92 -49.69 23.06
N GLU A 142 -23.66 -50.99 23.18
CA GLU A 142 -24.66 -52.03 23.43
C GLU A 142 -24.11 -52.99 24.48
N ASN A 143 -24.88 -53.21 25.55
CA ASN A 143 -24.57 -54.23 26.55
C ASN A 143 -25.70 -55.25 26.62
N GLU A 144 -25.33 -56.51 26.40
CA GLU A 144 -26.21 -57.67 26.51
C GLU A 144 -26.04 -58.42 27.85
N ASP A 145 -25.02 -58.08 28.66
CA ASP A 145 -24.77 -58.74 29.95
C ASP A 145 -25.63 -58.08 31.05
N PRO A 146 -26.59 -58.84 31.63
CA PRO A 146 -27.49 -58.31 32.65
C PRO A 146 -26.82 -58.03 34.00
N ASP A 147 -25.60 -58.53 34.23
CA ASP A 147 -24.85 -58.33 35.47
C ASP A 147 -23.86 -57.15 35.37
N PHE A 148 -23.89 -56.40 34.25
CA PHE A 148 -22.90 -55.40 33.92
C PHE A 148 -23.42 -53.97 34.16
N GLU A 149 -22.81 -53.30 35.15
CA GLU A 149 -23.12 -51.94 35.57
C GLU A 149 -22.07 -50.96 35.04
N ILE A 150 -22.50 -49.93 34.32
CA ILE A 150 -21.63 -48.82 33.91
C ILE A 150 -21.63 -47.77 35.01
N GLN A 151 -20.47 -47.52 35.59
CA GLN A 151 -20.31 -46.46 36.58
C GLN A 151 -20.21 -45.07 35.93
N GLN A 152 -19.46 -44.96 34.85
CA GLN A 152 -19.17 -43.69 34.18
C GLN A 152 -18.85 -43.91 32.70
N ILE A 153 -19.33 -42.98 31.86
CA ILE A 153 -18.92 -42.85 30.46
C ILE A 153 -18.34 -41.45 30.31
N ASP A 154 -17.12 -41.34 29.79
CA ASP A 154 -16.49 -40.06 29.48
C ASP A 154 -16.63 -39.79 27.98
N LEU A 155 -17.46 -38.82 27.67
CA LEU A 155 -17.67 -38.34 26.31
C LEU A 155 -16.78 -37.12 26.06
N ARG A 156 -16.07 -37.09 24.94
CA ARG A 156 -15.30 -35.93 24.47
C ARG A 156 -15.84 -35.51 23.11
N LEU A 157 -16.12 -34.22 22.96
CA LEU A 157 -16.63 -33.66 21.73
C LEU A 157 -15.56 -32.80 21.08
N ASN A 158 -15.06 -33.23 19.92
CA ASN A 158 -14.14 -32.43 19.10
C ASN A 158 -14.93 -31.77 17.98
N ALA A 159 -14.61 -30.51 17.68
CA ALA A 159 -15.16 -29.80 16.55
C ALA A 159 -14.04 -29.54 15.54
N THR A 160 -14.26 -29.92 14.29
CA THR A 160 -13.43 -29.52 13.17
C THR A 160 -14.18 -28.46 12.37
N ILE A 161 -13.51 -27.34 12.13
CA ILE A 161 -14.07 -26.17 11.48
C ILE A 161 -13.40 -26.00 10.13
N SER A 162 -14.19 -25.88 9.06
CA SER A 162 -13.67 -25.60 7.72
C SER A 162 -13.11 -24.18 7.61
N ASP A 163 -12.15 -23.97 6.70
CA ASP A 163 -11.55 -22.65 6.46
C ASP A 163 -12.54 -21.65 5.81
N GLU A 164 -13.67 -22.14 5.30
CA GLU A 164 -14.72 -21.35 4.65
C GLU A 164 -15.89 -21.02 5.57
N ILE A 165 -15.80 -21.37 6.86
CA ILE A 165 -16.90 -21.13 7.79
C ILE A 165 -17.16 -19.64 7.94
N LYS A 166 -18.44 -19.26 7.98
CA LYS A 166 -18.85 -17.89 8.29
C LYS A 166 -18.73 -17.62 9.79
N SER A 167 -18.39 -16.39 10.16
CA SER A 167 -18.52 -15.95 11.53
C SER A 167 -19.99 -15.95 11.96
N GLY A 168 -20.21 -16.08 13.27
CA GLY A 168 -21.56 -16.16 13.82
C GLY A 168 -21.66 -17.09 15.01
N THR A 169 -22.89 -17.26 15.50
CA THR A 169 -23.20 -18.20 16.58
C THR A 169 -24.02 -19.34 16.04
N PHE A 170 -23.46 -20.54 16.14
CA PHE A 170 -24.06 -21.80 15.73
C PHE A 170 -24.58 -22.52 16.96
N GLN A 171 -25.79 -23.07 16.87
CA GLN A 171 -26.42 -23.82 17.94
C GLN A 171 -26.89 -25.17 17.44
N THR A 172 -26.56 -26.22 18.19
CA THR A 172 -27.11 -27.57 17.98
C THR A 172 -27.38 -28.22 19.32
N GLY A 173 -28.30 -29.16 19.37
CA GLY A 173 -28.41 -30.11 20.47
C GLY A 173 -27.66 -31.40 20.15
N LEU A 174 -27.10 -32.03 21.18
CA LEU A 174 -26.64 -33.40 21.16
C LEU A 174 -27.64 -34.21 21.98
N LYS A 175 -28.41 -35.07 21.30
CA LYS A 175 -29.45 -35.89 21.92
C LYS A 175 -28.89 -37.27 22.21
N PHE A 176 -28.93 -37.64 23.49
CA PHE A 176 -28.62 -38.97 23.99
C PHE A 176 -29.91 -39.71 24.26
N VAL A 177 -30.02 -40.94 23.75
CA VAL A 177 -31.18 -41.81 23.99
C VAL A 177 -30.69 -43.14 24.56
N LEU A 178 -31.19 -43.47 25.75
CA LEU A 178 -30.98 -44.77 26.37
C LEU A 178 -32.15 -45.68 26.00
N TYR A 179 -31.84 -46.82 25.37
CA TYR A 179 -32.82 -47.84 25.04
C TYR A 179 -32.73 -49.03 25.99
N GLN A 180 -33.86 -49.63 26.29
CA GLN A 180 -33.99 -50.92 26.95
C GLN A 180 -34.94 -51.78 26.12
N ASN A 181 -34.54 -53.00 25.74
CA ASN A 181 -35.34 -53.89 24.88
C ASN A 181 -35.81 -53.22 23.56
N ASN A 182 -34.99 -52.34 22.98
CA ASN A 182 -35.30 -51.50 21.81
C ASN A 182 -36.42 -50.45 22.02
N GLU A 183 -36.78 -50.13 23.27
CA GLU A 183 -37.66 -49.01 23.61
C GLU A 183 -36.84 -47.90 24.29
N ALA A 184 -37.04 -46.64 23.89
CA ALA A 184 -36.37 -45.50 24.53
C ALA A 184 -36.91 -45.31 25.96
N VAL A 185 -36.03 -45.40 26.96
CA VAL A 185 -36.38 -45.30 28.39
C VAL A 185 -35.93 -43.99 29.03
N ALA A 186 -34.94 -43.31 28.45
CA ALA A 186 -34.51 -41.99 28.88
C ALA A 186 -33.92 -41.21 27.70
N GLU A 187 -34.11 -39.89 27.73
CA GLU A 187 -33.51 -38.97 26.76
C GLU A 187 -32.85 -37.80 27.51
N LYS A 188 -31.69 -37.36 27.02
CA LYS A 188 -31.04 -36.13 27.49
C LYS A 188 -30.51 -35.36 26.31
N GLU A 189 -30.83 -34.06 26.26
CA GLU A 189 -30.29 -33.16 25.24
C GLU A 189 -29.29 -32.19 25.87
N ILE A 190 -28.17 -32.00 25.18
CA ILE A 190 -27.13 -31.03 25.52
C ILE A 190 -27.06 -29.97 24.42
N ASN A 191 -27.38 -28.73 24.79
CA ASN A 191 -27.25 -27.60 23.87
C ASN A 191 -25.78 -27.19 23.77
N ILE A 192 -25.27 -27.20 22.54
CA ILE A 192 -23.93 -26.79 22.16
C ILE A 192 -24.06 -25.47 21.42
N THR A 193 -23.34 -24.46 21.90
CA THR A 193 -23.20 -23.16 21.21
C THR A 193 -21.74 -22.98 20.81
N ILE A 194 -21.50 -22.74 19.52
CA ILE A 194 -20.19 -22.46 18.94
C ILE A 194 -20.25 -21.03 18.40
N SER A 195 -19.44 -20.14 18.95
CA SER A 195 -19.28 -18.79 18.44
C SER A 195 -17.97 -18.67 17.68
N ILE A 196 -18.06 -18.20 16.43
CA ILE A 196 -16.92 -17.94 15.54
C ILE A 196 -16.84 -16.44 15.35
N GLU A 197 -15.70 -15.87 15.72
CA GLU A 197 -15.47 -14.44 15.65
C GLU A 197 -15.36 -13.96 14.20
N ASP A 198 -15.74 -12.69 14.02
CA ASP A 198 -15.55 -11.97 12.78
C ASP A 198 -14.04 -11.79 12.54
N VAL A 199 -13.59 -12.30 11.41
CA VAL A 199 -12.25 -12.11 10.87
C VAL A 199 -12.42 -11.29 9.62
N LEU A 200 -11.92 -10.06 9.67
CA LEU A 200 -11.67 -9.23 8.51
C LEU A 200 -10.24 -8.69 8.66
N SER A 201 -9.39 -8.91 7.67
CA SER A 201 -8.04 -8.35 7.66
C SER A 201 -7.57 -8.00 6.26
N LEU A 202 -6.77 -6.94 6.18
CA LEU A 202 -6.14 -6.46 4.96
C LEU A 202 -4.62 -6.48 5.15
N GLU A 203 -3.95 -7.18 4.26
CA GLU A 203 -2.50 -7.20 4.14
C GLU A 203 -2.10 -6.48 2.85
N VAL A 204 -1.14 -5.56 2.96
CA VAL A 204 -0.57 -4.83 1.81
C VAL A 204 0.90 -5.21 1.68
N THR A 205 1.25 -5.80 0.55
CA THR A 205 2.64 -6.14 0.21
C THR A 205 3.11 -5.27 -0.94
N PHE A 206 4.25 -4.62 -0.76
CA PHE A 206 4.87 -3.82 -1.82
C PHE A 206 5.90 -4.66 -2.58
N LEU A 207 5.81 -4.68 -3.92
CA LEU A 207 6.75 -5.45 -4.74
C LEU A 207 8.04 -4.68 -5.07
N ASP A 208 7.94 -3.35 -5.17
CA ASP A 208 9.02 -2.47 -5.64
C ASP A 208 9.33 -1.31 -4.67
N ALA A 209 8.93 -1.43 -3.41
CA ALA A 209 9.04 -0.36 -2.41
C ALA A 209 10.28 -0.47 -1.53
N THR A 210 10.67 0.69 -0.99
CA THR A 210 11.54 0.81 0.18
C THR A 210 10.69 0.59 1.46
N TYR A 211 11.33 0.41 2.61
CA TYR A 211 10.67 0.08 3.89
C TYR A 211 9.61 1.10 4.37
N GLU A 212 9.48 2.27 3.74
CA GLU A 212 8.70 3.41 4.23
C GLU A 212 7.45 3.77 3.38
N GLY A 213 7.19 3.05 2.29
CA GLY A 213 6.01 3.28 1.44
C GLY A 213 6.30 3.18 -0.05
N LEU A 214 5.43 3.77 -0.87
CA LEU A 214 5.53 3.71 -2.32
C LEU A 214 6.48 4.81 -2.83
N ASP A 215 7.75 4.45 -3.03
CA ASP A 215 8.78 5.37 -3.52
C ASP A 215 9.01 5.23 -5.03
N PHE A 216 8.59 6.25 -5.80
CA PHE A 216 8.81 6.36 -7.24
C PHE A 216 10.25 6.72 -7.61
N GLY A 217 11.10 7.07 -6.64
CA GLY A 217 12.49 7.45 -6.86
C GLY A 217 12.63 8.80 -7.56
N ILE A 218 13.72 8.95 -8.32
CA ILE A 218 14.04 10.19 -9.03
C ILE A 218 13.38 10.21 -10.41
N ILE A 219 12.54 11.20 -10.65
CA ILE A 219 11.94 11.52 -11.94
C ILE A 219 12.86 12.51 -12.66
N ASN A 220 13.42 12.07 -13.79
CA ASN A 220 14.09 12.94 -14.74
C ASN A 220 13.13 13.30 -15.89
N THR A 221 13.43 14.35 -16.65
CA THR A 221 12.58 14.82 -17.75
C THR A 221 12.41 13.87 -18.93
N ASP A 222 13.31 12.91 -19.09
CA ASP A 222 13.31 11.91 -20.16
C ASP A 222 12.45 10.69 -19.81
N LEU A 223 12.18 10.45 -18.52
CA LEU A 223 11.30 9.38 -18.06
C LEU A 223 9.84 9.78 -18.25
N GLN A 224 9.14 9.03 -19.09
CA GLN A 224 7.72 9.29 -19.36
C GLN A 224 6.80 8.81 -18.24
N ARG A 225 7.14 7.69 -17.59
CA ARG A 225 6.29 7.02 -16.60
C ARG A 225 7.12 6.08 -15.72
N ILE A 226 6.85 6.08 -14.42
CA ILE A 226 7.39 5.13 -13.44
C ILE A 226 6.22 4.38 -12.81
N ASP A 227 6.28 3.06 -12.84
CA ASP A 227 5.24 2.19 -12.29
C ASP A 227 5.72 1.51 -11.00
N LYS A 228 4.79 1.35 -10.05
CA LYS A 228 5.01 0.65 -8.79
C LYS A 228 3.80 -0.21 -8.48
N LYS A 229 4.06 -1.47 -8.14
CA LYS A 229 3.01 -2.45 -7.88
C LYS A 229 2.91 -2.78 -6.40
N ILE A 230 1.67 -2.82 -5.90
CA ILE A 230 1.33 -3.37 -4.59
C ILE A 230 0.35 -4.54 -4.75
N ASN A 231 0.40 -5.48 -3.82
CA ASN A 231 -0.56 -6.57 -3.71
C ASN A 231 -1.39 -6.36 -2.45
N LEU A 232 -2.70 -6.51 -2.58
CA LEU A 232 -3.64 -6.57 -1.48
C LEU A 232 -4.05 -8.02 -1.28
N LYS A 233 -4.08 -8.47 -0.03
CA LYS A 233 -4.62 -9.76 0.36
C LYS A 233 -5.64 -9.55 1.47
N ILE A 234 -6.84 -10.06 1.25
CA ILE A 234 -7.97 -9.91 2.17
C ILE A 234 -8.33 -11.27 2.72
N ASN A 235 -8.39 -11.37 4.04
CA ASN A 235 -8.94 -12.55 4.71
C ASN A 235 -10.27 -12.14 5.34
N SER A 236 -11.34 -12.84 4.99
CA SER A 236 -12.68 -12.54 5.47
C SER A 236 -13.46 -13.84 5.70
N ASN A 237 -14.16 -13.90 6.83
CA ASN A 237 -15.19 -14.90 7.12
C ASN A 237 -16.56 -14.26 7.44
N LEU A 238 -16.75 -12.97 7.15
CA LEU A 238 -17.93 -12.20 7.57
C LEU A 238 -19.26 -12.77 7.08
N GLY A 239 -19.24 -13.45 5.93
CA GLY A 239 -20.46 -14.00 5.34
C GLY A 239 -21.37 -12.97 4.66
N GLU A 240 -20.95 -11.70 4.63
CA GLU A 240 -21.64 -10.53 4.03
C GLU A 240 -20.67 -9.69 3.18
N PRO A 241 -21.15 -8.98 2.14
CA PRO A 241 -20.28 -8.23 1.25
C PRO A 241 -19.59 -7.05 1.95
N PHE A 242 -18.38 -6.71 1.50
CA PHE A 242 -17.60 -5.56 1.95
C PHE A 242 -16.99 -4.80 0.77
N ARG A 243 -16.57 -3.56 1.01
CA ARG A 243 -15.88 -2.69 0.05
C ARG A 243 -14.54 -2.26 0.59
N ILE A 244 -13.60 -2.02 -0.32
CA ILE A 244 -12.29 -1.44 -0.02
C ILE A 244 -12.21 -0.09 -0.71
N PHE A 245 -11.82 0.89 0.08
CA PHE A 245 -11.55 2.24 -0.34
C PHE A 245 -10.06 2.49 -0.26
N GLN A 246 -9.56 3.29 -1.19
CA GLN A 246 -8.31 4.00 -1.03
C GLN A 246 -8.61 5.47 -0.69
N ARG A 247 -7.76 6.07 0.14
CA ARG A 247 -7.82 7.49 0.51
C ARG A 247 -6.48 8.14 0.31
N ARG A 248 -6.42 9.16 -0.55
CA ARG A 248 -5.30 10.10 -0.56
C ARG A 248 -5.67 11.31 0.29
N ALA A 249 -4.91 11.54 1.36
CA ALA A 249 -5.23 12.61 2.32
C ALA A 249 -5.04 14.02 1.73
N GLU A 250 -3.98 14.22 0.93
CA GLU A 250 -3.68 15.50 0.29
C GLU A 250 -2.86 15.32 -1.00
N ASN A 251 -2.77 16.38 -1.80
CA ASN A 251 -1.85 16.41 -2.94
C ASN A 251 -0.39 16.38 -2.48
N MET A 252 0.48 15.75 -3.27
CA MET A 252 1.91 15.74 -2.97
C MET A 252 2.49 17.15 -3.11
N LYS A 253 3.23 17.64 -2.12
CA LYS A 253 3.85 18.98 -2.15
C LYS A 253 5.35 18.90 -2.27
N SER A 254 5.93 19.76 -3.13
CA SER A 254 7.40 19.92 -3.18
C SER A 254 7.89 20.59 -1.89
N ASN A 255 8.86 19.97 -1.24
CA ASN A 255 9.54 20.57 -0.09
C ASN A 255 10.39 21.82 -0.43
N VAL A 256 10.67 22.07 -1.72
CA VAL A 256 11.49 23.22 -2.17
C VAL A 256 10.63 24.43 -2.51
N SER A 257 9.57 24.22 -3.29
CA SER A 257 8.72 25.32 -3.81
C SER A 257 7.38 25.45 -3.10
N ASN A 258 7.00 24.47 -2.27
CA ASN A 258 5.66 24.35 -1.68
C ASN A 258 4.53 24.29 -2.73
N ILE A 259 4.86 23.98 -3.98
CA ILE A 259 3.91 23.79 -5.08
C ILE A 259 3.43 22.34 -5.07
N GLU A 260 2.12 22.15 -5.20
CA GLU A 260 1.50 20.84 -5.32
C GLU A 260 1.81 20.19 -6.67
N MET A 261 1.99 18.88 -6.68
CA MET A 261 2.05 18.07 -7.88
C MET A 261 0.67 18.08 -8.56
N ASP A 262 0.66 18.19 -9.90
CA ASP A 262 -0.58 18.08 -10.68
C ASP A 262 -1.24 16.72 -10.39
N GLU A 263 -2.54 16.70 -10.09
CA GLU A 263 -3.29 15.48 -9.81
C GLU A 263 -3.27 14.49 -10.98
N LYS A 264 -3.06 15.00 -12.21
CA LYS A 264 -2.88 14.17 -13.41
C LYS A 264 -1.53 13.47 -13.48
N ALA A 265 -0.57 13.81 -12.61
CA ALA A 265 0.73 13.17 -12.60
C ALA A 265 0.66 11.75 -12.01
N ILE A 266 -0.28 11.50 -11.09
CA ILE A 266 -0.39 10.21 -10.40
C ILE A 266 -1.68 9.52 -10.81
N PHE A 267 -1.57 8.27 -11.23
CA PHE A 267 -2.71 7.46 -11.60
C PHE A 267 -2.50 6.03 -11.13
N TYR A 268 -3.57 5.25 -11.16
CA TYR A 268 -3.54 3.85 -10.76
C TYR A 268 -4.50 3.03 -11.61
N GLU A 269 -4.28 1.72 -11.62
CA GLU A 269 -5.17 0.74 -12.20
C GLU A 269 -5.19 -0.51 -11.31
N VAL A 270 -6.36 -1.15 -11.21
CA VAL A 270 -6.54 -2.38 -10.44
C VAL A 270 -6.49 -3.55 -11.42
N ASN A 271 -5.58 -4.50 -11.17
CA ASN A 271 -5.56 -5.75 -11.93
C ASN A 271 -6.64 -6.67 -11.39
N ASP A 272 -7.60 -7.03 -12.24
CA ASP A 272 -8.77 -7.84 -11.93
C ASP A 272 -8.61 -9.33 -12.28
N GLU A 273 -7.41 -9.76 -12.69
CA GLU A 273 -7.16 -11.16 -13.03
C GLU A 273 -7.35 -12.08 -11.81
N GLY A 274 -8.37 -12.93 -11.87
CA GLY A 274 -8.60 -14.01 -10.90
C GLY A 274 -9.30 -13.58 -9.61
N ILE A 275 -9.79 -12.36 -9.52
CA ILE A 275 -10.54 -11.88 -8.36
C ILE A 275 -11.94 -12.54 -8.31
N LYS A 276 -12.42 -12.79 -7.10
CA LYS A 276 -13.78 -13.30 -6.83
C LYS A 276 -14.80 -12.16 -6.81
N GLY A 277 -14.38 -11.00 -6.29
CA GLY A 277 -15.22 -9.81 -6.21
C GLY A 277 -15.26 -9.01 -7.51
N LYS A 278 -15.50 -7.72 -7.36
CA LYS A 278 -15.52 -6.73 -8.43
C LYS A 278 -14.47 -5.66 -8.15
N ALA A 279 -13.44 -5.60 -8.98
CA ALA A 279 -12.52 -4.47 -9.01
C ALA A 279 -13.19 -3.27 -9.67
N TYR A 280 -12.88 -2.10 -9.15
CA TYR A 280 -13.20 -0.83 -9.79
C TYR A 280 -11.92 -0.29 -10.43
N HIS A 281 -12.06 0.34 -11.59
CA HIS A 281 -10.95 0.95 -12.33
C HIS A 281 -9.96 -0.07 -12.90
N ASP A 282 -10.49 -0.97 -13.74
CA ASP A 282 -9.75 -1.87 -14.66
C ASP A 282 -8.94 -1.12 -15.74
N LYS A 283 -9.01 0.20 -15.72
CA LYS A 283 -8.29 1.13 -16.59
C LYS A 283 -7.69 2.23 -15.74
N VAL A 284 -6.60 2.79 -16.26
CA VAL A 284 -5.93 3.97 -15.73
C VAL A 284 -6.92 5.06 -15.29
N LYS A 285 -6.90 5.37 -13.99
CA LYS A 285 -7.64 6.46 -13.36
C LYS A 285 -6.69 7.36 -12.57
N ASN A 286 -6.90 8.68 -12.60
CA ASN A 286 -6.14 9.61 -11.77
C ASN A 286 -6.35 9.29 -10.29
N LEU A 287 -5.27 9.31 -9.51
CA LEU A 287 -5.39 9.27 -8.07
C LEU A 287 -5.82 10.68 -7.63
N GLU A 288 -7.05 10.84 -7.16
CA GLU A 288 -7.60 12.11 -6.67
C GLU A 288 -7.49 12.19 -5.14
N VAL A 289 -7.62 13.40 -4.57
CA VAL A 289 -7.72 13.56 -3.10
C VAL A 289 -9.10 13.09 -2.63
N GLY A 290 -9.13 12.40 -1.49
CA GLY A 290 -10.36 11.84 -0.92
C GLY A 290 -10.47 10.34 -1.14
N ASP A 291 -11.69 9.85 -1.08
CA ASP A 291 -12.02 8.43 -1.01
C ASP A 291 -12.44 7.89 -2.36
N ASP A 292 -11.94 6.70 -2.69
CA ASP A 292 -12.27 6.03 -3.93
C ASP A 292 -12.45 4.54 -3.71
N ILE A 293 -13.57 4.00 -4.17
CA ILE A 293 -13.84 2.56 -4.10
C ILE A 293 -12.97 1.89 -5.15
N ILE A 294 -12.17 0.91 -4.71
CA ILE A 294 -11.28 0.14 -5.58
C ILE A 294 -11.71 -1.32 -5.71
N TYR A 295 -12.48 -1.84 -4.77
CA TYR A 295 -12.94 -3.23 -4.77
C TYR A 295 -14.23 -3.40 -3.96
N GLU A 296 -15.09 -4.32 -4.40
CA GLU A 296 -16.25 -4.81 -3.67
C GLU A 296 -16.24 -6.34 -3.71
N SER A 297 -16.42 -7.00 -2.58
CA SER A 297 -16.39 -8.45 -2.49
C SER A 297 -17.57 -9.10 -3.21
N ASP A 298 -17.51 -10.42 -3.36
CA ASP A 298 -18.70 -11.18 -3.73
C ASP A 298 -19.79 -11.08 -2.63
N GLY A 299 -20.99 -11.54 -2.95
CA GLY A 299 -22.12 -11.52 -2.01
C GLY A 299 -21.93 -12.43 -0.78
N ALA A 300 -20.89 -13.28 -0.75
CA ALA A 300 -20.55 -14.11 0.39
C ALA A 300 -19.55 -13.42 1.33
N GLY A 301 -18.96 -12.29 0.95
CA GLY A 301 -17.91 -11.65 1.73
C GLY A 301 -16.60 -12.43 1.69
N SER A 302 -16.32 -13.16 0.61
CA SER A 302 -15.13 -13.99 0.49
C SER A 302 -13.85 -13.16 0.51
N GLY A 303 -12.81 -13.69 1.16
CA GLY A 303 -11.44 -13.18 1.00
C GLY A 303 -10.94 -13.30 -0.43
N ASP A 304 -10.05 -12.38 -0.82
CA ASP A 304 -9.54 -12.22 -2.18
C ASP A 304 -8.09 -11.70 -2.19
N SER A 305 -7.43 -11.73 -3.35
CA SER A 305 -6.13 -11.09 -3.53
C SER A 305 -5.98 -10.52 -4.94
N PHE A 306 -5.53 -9.28 -5.01
CA PHE A 306 -5.34 -8.57 -6.27
C PHE A 306 -4.18 -7.58 -6.15
N SER A 307 -3.83 -6.94 -7.27
CA SER A 307 -2.75 -5.97 -7.30
C SER A 307 -3.18 -4.63 -7.85
N ILE A 308 -2.59 -3.56 -7.34
CA ILE A 308 -2.79 -2.20 -7.82
C ILE A 308 -1.46 -1.72 -8.38
N ILE A 309 -1.48 -1.20 -9.61
CA ILE A 309 -0.33 -0.54 -10.23
C ILE A 309 -0.55 0.94 -10.10
N TYR A 310 0.33 1.61 -9.36
CA TYR A 310 0.40 3.06 -9.29
C TYR A 310 1.47 3.55 -10.24
N SER A 311 1.20 4.68 -10.87
CA SER A 311 2.04 5.24 -11.91
C SER A 311 2.22 6.72 -11.70
N LEU A 312 3.44 7.19 -11.91
CA LEU A 312 3.81 8.59 -11.85
C LEU A 312 4.40 9.01 -13.18
N GLN A 313 3.82 10.04 -13.80
CA GLN A 313 4.28 10.61 -15.06
C GLN A 313 4.81 12.04 -14.86
N ASN A 314 5.84 12.38 -15.63
CA ASN A 314 6.34 13.74 -15.67
C ASN A 314 5.33 14.66 -16.36
N THR A 315 5.00 15.80 -15.75
CA THR A 315 4.13 16.82 -16.34
C THR A 315 4.91 18.10 -16.59
N PRO A 316 4.57 18.92 -17.61
CA PRO A 316 5.34 20.11 -17.97
C PRO A 316 5.52 21.15 -16.84
N ASN A 317 4.63 21.12 -15.84
CA ASN A 317 4.62 22.07 -14.72
C ASN A 317 5.23 21.51 -13.44
N LEU A 318 5.78 20.29 -13.48
CA LEU A 318 6.33 19.63 -12.31
C LEU A 318 7.61 20.36 -11.85
N LYS A 319 7.60 20.84 -10.60
CA LYS A 319 8.74 21.58 -10.03
C LYS A 319 9.71 20.60 -9.37
N CYS A 320 10.97 20.99 -9.23
CA CYS A 320 11.96 20.14 -8.57
C CYS A 320 11.68 20.01 -7.07
N GLY A 321 12.23 18.96 -6.46
CA GLY A 321 12.19 18.73 -5.03
C GLY A 321 11.61 17.37 -4.67
N LYS A 322 11.52 17.13 -3.36
CA LYS A 322 10.95 15.92 -2.78
C LYS A 322 9.48 16.13 -2.53
N TYR A 323 8.69 15.20 -3.02
CA TYR A 323 7.24 15.15 -2.93
C TYR A 323 6.84 14.04 -1.97
N LYS A 324 5.91 14.36 -1.08
CA LYS A 324 5.36 13.43 -0.10
C LYS A 324 3.84 13.59 0.00
N SER A 325 3.13 12.48 0.07
CA SER A 325 1.72 12.40 0.50
C SER A 325 1.51 11.10 1.26
N SER A 326 0.29 10.87 1.77
CA SER A 326 -0.10 9.66 2.45
C SER A 326 -1.27 9.00 1.72
N LEU A 327 -1.17 7.67 1.57
CA LEU A 327 -2.20 6.82 1.01
C LEU A 327 -2.64 5.80 2.06
N SER A 328 -3.95 5.69 2.24
CA SER A 328 -4.56 4.76 3.18
C SER A 328 -5.53 3.84 2.46
N PHE A 329 -5.61 2.58 2.87
CA PHE A 329 -6.72 1.69 2.54
C PHE A 329 -7.61 1.49 3.76
N PHE A 330 -8.91 1.47 3.56
CA PHE A 330 -9.88 1.11 4.59
C PHE A 330 -11.01 0.26 4.01
N MET A 331 -11.68 -0.49 4.88
CA MET A 331 -12.74 -1.43 4.48
C MET A 331 -14.04 -1.14 5.23
N GLU A 332 -15.17 -1.36 4.57
CA GLU A 332 -16.50 -1.24 5.17
C GLU A 332 -17.42 -2.39 4.70
N PRO A 333 -18.38 -2.86 5.52
CA PRO A 333 -19.45 -3.72 5.04
C PRO A 333 -20.33 -3.00 4.02
N ALA A 334 -20.73 -3.67 2.94
CA ALA A 334 -21.49 -3.04 1.84
C ALA A 334 -22.94 -2.68 2.22
N ASP A 335 -23.50 -3.34 3.25
CA ASP A 335 -24.93 -3.32 3.58
C ASP A 335 -25.29 -2.61 4.92
N LYS A 336 -24.33 -2.08 5.69
CA LYS A 336 -24.60 -1.56 7.06
C LYS A 336 -24.24 -0.08 7.26
N ASN A 337 -25.21 0.69 7.78
CA ASN A 337 -25.02 2.02 8.39
C ASN A 337 -24.41 1.97 9.82
N GLY A 338 -23.65 0.91 10.16
CA GLY A 338 -23.22 0.59 11.53
C GLY A 338 -21.85 1.17 11.93
N GLU A 339 -21.54 1.18 13.23
CA GLU A 339 -20.22 1.56 13.77
C GLU A 339 -19.13 0.65 13.18
N PHE A 340 -18.20 1.27 12.43
CA PHE A 340 -17.24 0.58 11.59
C PHE A 340 -16.01 0.12 12.38
N GLN A 341 -15.49 -1.06 12.03
CA GLN A 341 -14.10 -1.41 12.33
C GLN A 341 -13.26 -0.97 11.14
N GLU A 342 -12.74 0.27 11.20
CA GLU A 342 -11.85 0.80 10.18
C GLU A 342 -10.52 0.04 10.25
N ILE A 343 -10.27 -0.84 9.29
CA ILE A 343 -8.96 -1.46 9.11
C ILE A 343 -8.15 -0.55 8.20
N THR A 344 -7.44 0.39 8.81
CA THR A 344 -6.64 1.37 8.08
C THR A 344 -5.20 0.87 7.89
N VAL A 345 -4.77 0.72 6.64
CA VAL A 345 -3.35 0.54 6.30
C VAL A 345 -2.85 1.81 5.64
N THR A 346 -1.91 2.51 6.26
CA THR A 346 -1.38 3.80 5.78
C THR A 346 0.10 3.71 5.46
N PHE A 347 0.50 4.28 4.34
CA PHE A 347 1.90 4.43 3.93
C PHE A 347 2.13 5.73 3.17
N ASP A 348 3.40 6.10 3.00
CA ASP A 348 3.77 7.31 2.29
C ASP A 348 3.86 7.08 0.77
N LEU A 349 3.47 8.07 -0.01
CA LEU A 349 3.78 8.20 -1.43
C LEU A 349 4.97 9.16 -1.55
N LEU A 350 6.07 8.70 -2.14
CA LEU A 350 7.33 9.45 -2.23
C LEU A 350 7.79 9.58 -3.68
N ALA A 351 8.27 10.76 -4.05
CA ALA A 351 8.92 10.99 -5.33
C ALA A 351 9.94 12.13 -5.22
N GLU A 352 10.98 12.11 -6.03
CA GLU A 352 11.96 13.18 -6.14
C GLU A 352 12.04 13.67 -7.58
N VAL A 353 11.91 14.97 -7.81
CA VAL A 353 12.01 15.57 -9.14
C VAL A 353 13.34 16.30 -9.23
N GLU A 354 14.16 15.91 -10.21
CA GLU A 354 15.49 16.47 -10.40
C GLU A 354 15.44 17.98 -10.68
N LYS A 355 16.40 18.72 -10.12
CA LYS A 355 16.56 20.16 -10.38
C LYS A 355 17.11 20.36 -11.78
N ILE A 356 16.34 21.07 -12.61
CA ILE A 356 16.76 21.57 -13.90
C ILE A 356 16.86 23.08 -13.77
N PHE A 357 18.08 23.58 -13.94
CA PHE A 357 18.38 25.00 -13.85
C PHE A 357 19.57 25.34 -14.73
N LEU A 358 19.30 25.60 -16.00
CA LEU A 358 20.31 25.85 -17.02
C LEU A 358 19.84 26.89 -18.02
N PHE A 359 20.78 27.43 -18.79
CA PHE A 359 20.46 28.31 -19.91
C PHE A 359 21.31 27.97 -21.13
N ASN A 360 20.73 28.21 -22.31
CA ASN A 360 21.38 28.11 -23.59
C ASN A 360 21.49 29.49 -24.24
N LEU A 361 22.61 29.74 -24.90
CA LEU A 361 22.88 30.98 -25.61
C LEU A 361 22.96 30.71 -27.11
N TYR A 362 22.24 31.48 -27.90
CA TYR A 362 22.25 31.41 -29.36
C TYR A 362 22.56 32.79 -29.93
N PRO A 363 23.83 33.08 -30.27
CA PRO A 363 24.19 34.28 -31.01
C PRO A 363 23.48 34.31 -32.37
N GLU A 364 23.23 35.51 -32.89
CA GLU A 364 22.62 35.70 -34.20
C GLU A 364 23.43 34.99 -35.32
N LYS A 365 22.77 34.07 -36.06
CA LYS A 365 23.28 33.31 -37.22
C LYS A 365 24.51 32.42 -36.97
N ASP A 366 24.29 31.21 -36.45
CA ASP A 366 25.26 30.07 -36.40
C ASP A 366 26.69 30.42 -35.93
N ALA A 367 26.86 31.56 -35.25
CA ALA A 367 28.15 32.08 -34.88
C ALA A 367 28.50 31.57 -33.48
N ALA A 368 29.71 31.03 -33.33
CA ALA A 368 30.25 30.70 -32.01
C ALA A 368 30.51 31.96 -31.15
N ASN A 369 30.55 33.15 -31.77
CA ASN A 369 30.91 34.42 -31.15
C ASN A 369 29.97 35.55 -31.60
N MET A 370 29.80 36.59 -30.77
CA MET A 370 29.17 37.84 -31.22
C MET A 370 30.19 38.73 -31.93
N ASP A 371 30.10 38.78 -33.26
CA ASP A 371 31.01 39.56 -34.10
C ASP A 371 30.38 40.90 -34.51
N PHE A 372 30.91 42.00 -33.98
CA PHE A 372 30.46 43.37 -34.27
C PHE A 372 31.19 44.00 -35.48
N THR A 373 31.84 43.19 -36.32
CA THR A 373 32.53 43.70 -37.52
C THR A 373 31.62 43.82 -38.75
N PRO A 374 31.93 44.76 -39.67
CA PRO A 374 32.90 45.85 -39.52
C PRO A 374 32.32 47.05 -38.78
N GLY A 375 32.99 47.47 -37.71
CA GLY A 375 32.79 48.79 -37.10
C GLY A 375 33.63 49.83 -37.84
N THR A 376 33.01 50.85 -38.42
CA THR A 376 33.72 51.95 -39.07
C THR A 376 33.22 53.29 -38.55
N LEU A 377 33.95 54.38 -38.79
CA LEU A 377 33.45 55.72 -38.44
C LEU A 377 32.19 56.10 -39.22
N ASP A 378 31.97 55.49 -40.40
CA ASP A 378 30.78 55.68 -41.23
C ASP A 378 29.61 54.79 -40.77
N THR A 379 29.90 53.70 -40.05
CA THR A 379 28.95 52.81 -39.36
C THR A 379 29.27 52.79 -37.86
N PRO A 380 29.10 53.92 -37.16
CA PRO A 380 29.63 54.09 -35.80
C PRO A 380 28.87 53.26 -34.77
N VAL A 381 27.79 52.57 -35.14
CA VAL A 381 27.04 51.69 -34.25
C VAL A 381 26.78 50.38 -34.99
N VAL A 382 27.20 49.28 -34.37
CA VAL A 382 26.88 47.91 -34.81
C VAL A 382 26.13 47.23 -33.68
N ASP A 383 25.04 46.55 -34.01
CA ASP A 383 24.28 45.77 -33.04
C ASP A 383 24.17 44.30 -33.42
N LYS A 384 23.98 43.47 -32.39
CA LYS A 384 23.81 42.02 -32.49
C LYS A 384 22.79 41.54 -31.48
N MET A 385 22.04 40.51 -31.87
CA MET A 385 21.09 39.85 -30.98
C MET A 385 21.67 38.56 -30.40
N LEU A 386 21.34 38.31 -29.14
CA LEU A 386 21.60 37.08 -28.42
C LEU A 386 20.27 36.51 -27.94
N LYS A 387 19.88 35.34 -28.44
CA LYS A 387 18.75 34.60 -27.87
C LYS A 387 19.23 33.82 -26.66
N VAL A 388 18.55 33.98 -25.54
CA VAL A 388 18.78 33.26 -24.29
C VAL A 388 17.56 32.38 -24.04
N GLU A 389 17.77 31.08 -23.85
CA GLU A 389 16.72 30.15 -23.46
C GLU A 389 17.04 29.62 -22.08
N ILE A 390 16.19 29.91 -21.11
CA ILE A 390 16.33 29.48 -19.73
C ILE A 390 15.36 28.33 -19.49
N VAL A 391 15.89 27.19 -19.06
CA VAL A 391 15.11 26.01 -18.69
C VAL A 391 15.23 25.84 -17.18
N SER A 392 14.09 26.03 -16.50
CA SER A 392 14.02 25.98 -15.05
C SER A 392 12.76 25.24 -14.60
N ASN A 393 12.90 24.36 -13.61
CA ASN A 393 11.78 23.79 -12.86
C ASN A 393 11.89 24.08 -11.36
N THR A 394 12.69 25.07 -10.94
CA THR A 394 12.98 25.32 -9.52
C THR A 394 11.76 25.73 -8.69
N GLY A 395 10.76 26.33 -9.34
CA GLY A 395 9.59 26.89 -8.66
C GLY A 395 9.90 28.16 -7.87
N LYS A 396 11.05 28.80 -8.15
CA LYS A 396 11.55 29.99 -7.45
C LYS A 396 12.01 31.03 -8.47
N PRO A 397 11.89 32.33 -8.17
CA PRO A 397 12.40 33.35 -9.07
C PRO A 397 13.91 33.18 -9.28
N TYR A 398 14.37 33.49 -10.48
CA TYR A 398 15.77 33.51 -10.85
C TYR A 398 16.17 34.86 -11.43
N ARG A 399 17.46 35.16 -11.35
CA ARG A 399 18.09 36.34 -11.93
C ARG A 399 19.15 35.93 -12.93
N PHE A 400 19.16 36.60 -14.08
CA PHE A 400 20.16 36.40 -15.12
C PHE A 400 21.02 37.65 -15.21
N TYR A 401 22.32 37.46 -15.05
CA TYR A 401 23.31 38.52 -15.06
C TYR A 401 24.27 38.36 -16.23
N HIS A 402 24.91 39.47 -16.57
CA HIS A 402 26.09 39.46 -17.42
C HIS A 402 27.17 40.41 -16.91
N SER A 403 28.39 40.23 -17.40
CA SER A 403 29.48 41.16 -17.14
C SER A 403 30.53 41.10 -18.25
N LEU A 404 31.30 42.17 -18.36
CA LEU A 404 32.45 42.27 -19.25
C LEU A 404 33.72 42.54 -18.42
N PRO A 405 34.24 41.55 -17.67
CA PRO A 405 35.21 41.80 -16.59
C PRO A 405 36.48 42.52 -17.05
N ASN A 406 36.93 42.22 -18.27
CA ASN A 406 38.15 42.78 -18.85
C ASN A 406 37.89 44.04 -19.71
N GLY A 407 36.62 44.36 -19.99
CA GLY A 407 36.25 45.29 -21.06
C GLY A 407 36.72 44.79 -22.44
N LEU A 408 36.39 45.53 -23.49
CA LEU A 408 36.90 45.25 -24.83
C LEU A 408 38.34 45.79 -24.98
N LEU A 409 39.31 44.91 -25.22
CA LEU A 409 40.73 45.25 -25.38
C LEU A 409 41.21 44.87 -26.78
N ASN A 410 42.04 45.71 -27.39
CA ASN A 410 42.76 45.36 -28.62
C ASN A 410 44.15 44.77 -28.31
N ASN A 411 44.84 44.29 -29.35
CA ASN A 411 46.16 43.66 -29.22
C ASN A 411 47.25 44.66 -28.78
N GLU A 412 47.05 45.95 -28.99
CA GLU A 412 47.94 47.03 -28.58
C GLU A 412 47.66 47.53 -27.13
N GLY A 413 46.70 46.92 -26.43
CA GLY A 413 46.30 47.30 -25.07
C GLY A 413 45.34 48.50 -25.00
N GLY A 414 44.90 49.01 -26.14
CA GLY A 414 43.81 49.98 -26.22
C GLY A 414 42.51 49.38 -25.70
N LYS A 415 41.81 50.12 -24.84
CA LYS A 415 40.52 49.73 -24.24
C LYS A 415 39.38 50.52 -24.88
N LEU A 416 38.29 49.85 -25.23
CA LEU A 416 37.04 50.52 -25.58
C LEU A 416 36.30 50.86 -24.28
N GLU A 417 35.90 52.13 -24.14
CA GLU A 417 35.19 52.57 -22.94
C GLU A 417 33.83 51.85 -22.80
N ASN A 418 33.48 51.46 -21.57
CA ASN A 418 32.24 50.72 -21.30
C ASN A 418 30.97 51.45 -21.77
N LYS A 419 30.94 52.79 -21.71
CA LYS A 419 29.83 53.63 -22.23
C LYS A 419 29.59 53.49 -23.74
N ASN A 420 30.55 52.91 -24.45
CA ASN A 420 30.46 52.63 -25.88
C ASN A 420 29.88 51.24 -26.14
N ILE A 421 29.52 50.48 -25.12
CA ILE A 421 28.92 49.16 -25.25
C ILE A 421 27.63 49.17 -24.41
N SER A 422 26.49 49.00 -25.05
CA SER A 422 25.19 48.98 -24.37
C SER A 422 24.42 47.72 -24.69
N PHE A 423 23.46 47.37 -23.84
CA PHE A 423 22.54 46.27 -24.05
C PHE A 423 21.09 46.70 -23.77
N ALA A 424 20.13 45.98 -24.33
CA ALA A 424 18.72 46.13 -24.01
C ALA A 424 17.96 44.81 -24.23
N LEU A 425 16.94 44.54 -23.42
CA LEU A 425 15.98 43.47 -23.69
C LEU A 425 15.09 43.84 -24.89
N CYS A 426 14.83 42.86 -25.75
CA CYS A 426 14.04 43.04 -26.96
C CYS A 426 13.13 41.85 -27.26
N ASP A 427 12.18 42.06 -28.15
CA ASP A 427 11.36 41.00 -28.74
C ASP A 427 12.15 40.17 -29.77
N SER A 428 11.53 39.15 -30.35
CA SER A 428 12.15 38.29 -31.37
C SER A 428 12.49 39.02 -32.68
N ASN A 429 11.93 40.22 -32.92
CA ASN A 429 12.25 41.07 -34.06
C ASN A 429 13.34 42.12 -33.70
N GLY A 430 13.82 42.10 -32.46
CA GLY A 430 14.78 43.06 -31.93
C GLY A 430 14.17 44.39 -31.50
N THR A 431 12.85 44.55 -31.46
CA THR A 431 12.24 45.78 -30.90
C THR A 431 12.49 45.81 -29.39
N VAL A 432 13.08 46.89 -28.88
CA VAL A 432 13.31 47.05 -27.43
C VAL A 432 11.95 46.98 -26.71
N LEU A 433 11.88 46.21 -25.63
CA LEU A 433 10.63 46.04 -24.90
C LEU A 433 10.17 47.36 -24.26
N PRO A 434 8.84 47.61 -24.15
CA PRO A 434 8.34 48.82 -23.52
C PRO A 434 8.83 48.96 -22.07
N GLY A 435 9.38 50.13 -21.73
CA GLY A 435 9.93 50.40 -20.40
C GLY A 435 11.41 50.10 -20.23
N GLU A 436 12.01 49.38 -21.20
CA GLU A 436 13.45 49.11 -21.22
C GLU A 436 14.19 50.25 -21.94
N SER A 437 15.31 50.69 -21.35
CA SER A 437 16.25 51.62 -22.00
C SER A 437 17.60 50.96 -22.18
N PRO A 438 18.34 51.25 -23.26
CA PRO A 438 19.71 50.75 -23.39
C PRO A 438 20.57 51.15 -22.19
N GLU A 439 21.22 50.17 -21.57
CA GLU A 439 22.12 50.35 -20.44
C GLU A 439 23.56 50.07 -20.84
N ASP A 440 24.51 50.82 -20.29
CA ASP A 440 25.94 50.60 -20.53
C ASP A 440 26.43 49.34 -19.82
N ILE A 441 27.22 48.50 -20.50
CA ILE A 441 27.75 47.28 -19.91
C ILE A 441 28.88 47.57 -18.92
N GLY A 442 28.82 46.95 -17.75
CA GLY A 442 29.76 47.08 -16.65
C GLY A 442 30.84 45.99 -16.65
N ILE A 443 31.88 46.23 -15.85
CA ILE A 443 32.87 45.19 -15.51
C ILE A 443 32.38 44.24 -14.41
N ASN A 444 31.33 44.63 -13.68
CA ASN A 444 30.69 43.83 -12.63
C ASN A 444 29.41 43.20 -13.18
N ASP A 445 28.89 42.22 -12.46
CA ASP A 445 27.61 41.59 -12.78
C ASP A 445 26.48 42.62 -12.77
N GLN A 446 25.79 42.71 -13.90
CA GLN A 446 24.60 43.54 -14.10
C GLN A 446 23.40 42.65 -14.36
N LEU A 447 22.29 42.97 -13.70
CA LEU A 447 21.04 42.26 -13.85
C LEU A 447 20.47 42.53 -15.24
N ILE A 448 20.26 41.49 -16.03
CA ILE A 448 19.57 41.59 -17.32
C ILE A 448 18.08 41.39 -17.12
N LEU A 449 17.70 40.32 -16.41
CA LEU A 449 16.30 39.98 -16.19
C LEU A 449 16.11 39.25 -14.86
N GLU A 450 14.94 39.46 -14.29
CA GLU A 450 14.41 38.69 -13.16
C GLU A 450 13.17 37.94 -13.66
N SER A 451 13.06 36.66 -13.33
CA SER A 451 11.93 35.85 -13.76
C SER A 451 10.66 36.22 -12.99
N ASN A 452 9.54 35.60 -13.37
CA ASN A 452 8.35 35.64 -12.54
C ASN A 452 8.59 34.92 -11.18
N PRO A 453 7.68 35.10 -10.19
CA PRO A 453 7.81 34.46 -8.88
C PRO A 453 7.87 32.92 -8.89
N ASN A 454 7.41 32.28 -9.98
CA ASN A 454 7.40 30.81 -10.11
C ASN A 454 8.66 30.25 -10.78
N GLY A 455 9.58 31.12 -11.22
CA GLY A 455 10.79 30.70 -11.93
C GLY A 455 10.52 29.99 -13.24
N ASP A 456 9.44 30.36 -13.93
CA ASP A 456 9.03 29.64 -15.14
C ASP A 456 10.08 29.79 -16.26
N PRO A 457 10.27 28.76 -17.10
CA PRO A 457 11.21 28.81 -18.20
C PRO A 457 10.84 29.90 -19.20
N GLY A 458 11.84 30.46 -19.88
CA GLY A 458 11.63 31.61 -20.76
C GLY A 458 12.64 31.71 -21.89
N ILE A 459 12.21 32.32 -22.98
CA ILE A 459 13.07 32.70 -24.11
C ILE A 459 13.13 34.22 -24.16
N TYR A 460 14.35 34.76 -24.13
CA TYR A 460 14.62 36.18 -24.11
C TYR A 460 15.58 36.55 -25.24
N TYR A 461 15.51 37.80 -25.70
CA TYR A 461 16.44 38.33 -26.69
C TYR A 461 17.12 39.56 -26.11
N ILE A 462 18.45 39.55 -26.12
CA ILE A 462 19.29 40.67 -25.67
C ILE A 462 19.95 41.27 -26.89
N ARG A 463 19.72 42.56 -27.13
CA ARG A 463 20.44 43.30 -28.16
C ARG A 463 21.63 43.99 -27.54
N TYR A 464 22.83 43.66 -28.01
CA TYR A 464 24.06 44.39 -27.68
C TYR A 464 24.37 45.39 -28.79
N LYS A 465 24.83 46.58 -28.42
CA LYS A 465 25.28 47.62 -29.35
C LYS A 465 26.68 48.07 -28.98
N VAL A 466 27.55 48.15 -29.97
CA VAL A 466 28.90 48.72 -29.85
C VAL A 466 28.95 50.01 -30.65
N LYS A 467 29.34 51.10 -29.99
CA LYS A 467 29.54 52.42 -30.57
C LYS A 467 31.02 52.71 -30.75
N TYR A 468 31.43 53.14 -31.93
CA TYR A 468 32.80 53.55 -32.23
C TYR A 468 32.88 55.07 -32.23
N ASP A 469 33.86 55.62 -31.52
CA ASP A 469 34.15 57.05 -31.50
C ASP A 469 35.45 57.37 -32.25
N LYS A 470 35.69 58.67 -32.52
CA LYS A 470 36.85 59.13 -33.28
C LYS A 470 38.16 59.08 -32.49
N ILE A 471 38.11 58.87 -31.17
CA ILE A 471 39.29 58.87 -30.30
C ILE A 471 39.76 57.44 -30.00
N GLN A 472 38.97 56.42 -30.34
CA GLN A 472 39.32 55.02 -30.19
C GLN A 472 40.50 54.62 -31.08
N MET A 473 41.46 53.89 -30.50
CA MET A 473 42.57 53.31 -31.27
C MET A 473 42.03 52.31 -32.31
N ALA A 474 42.59 52.32 -33.51
CA ALA A 474 42.30 51.27 -34.49
C ALA A 474 42.83 49.92 -33.98
N GLY A 475 42.08 48.84 -34.19
CA GLY A 475 42.49 47.49 -33.79
C GLY A 475 41.32 46.52 -33.69
N ALA A 476 41.63 45.24 -33.51
CA ALA A 476 40.63 44.21 -33.25
C ALA A 476 40.38 44.10 -31.74
N TYR A 477 39.21 44.55 -31.29
CA TYR A 477 38.80 44.48 -29.89
C TYR A 477 38.18 43.12 -29.56
N ARG A 478 38.58 42.54 -28.43
CA ARG A 478 38.09 41.24 -27.93
C ARG A 478 37.89 41.28 -26.43
N SER A 479 36.91 40.50 -25.96
CA SER A 479 36.65 40.24 -24.55
C SER A 479 35.79 38.99 -24.44
N ASP A 480 35.78 38.41 -23.25
CA ASP A 480 34.79 37.42 -22.87
C ASP A 480 33.59 38.13 -22.25
N LEU A 481 32.41 37.84 -22.79
CA LEU A 481 31.14 38.22 -22.17
C LEU A 481 30.71 37.07 -21.26
N GLN A 482 30.61 37.34 -19.97
CA GLN A 482 30.24 36.36 -18.97
C GLN A 482 28.76 36.45 -18.65
N PHE A 483 28.15 35.29 -18.36
CA PHE A 483 26.75 35.17 -17.98
C PHE A 483 26.64 34.34 -16.71
N VAL A 484 25.78 34.77 -15.80
CA VAL A 484 25.50 34.06 -14.55
C VAL A 484 24.00 33.91 -14.41
N LEU A 485 23.54 32.69 -14.23
CA LEU A 485 22.17 32.38 -13.85
C LEU A 485 22.16 32.02 -12.37
N SER A 486 21.37 32.73 -11.57
CA SER A 486 21.25 32.52 -10.12
C SER A 486 19.79 32.30 -9.75
N ASP A 487 19.50 31.30 -8.93
CA ASP A 487 18.25 31.19 -8.19
C ASP A 487 18.44 31.72 -6.77
N ASP A 488 17.45 32.44 -6.27
CA ASP A 488 17.47 33.05 -4.93
C ASP A 488 17.24 32.02 -3.80
#